data_AF-A0A379W589-F1
#
_entry.id   AF-A0A379W589-F1
#
_cell.length_a   1.000
_cell.length_b   1.000
_cell.length_c   1.000
_cell.angle_alpha   90.00
_cell.angle_beta   90.00
_cell.angle_gamma   90.00
#
_symmetry.space_group_name_H-M   'P 1'
#
loop_
_entity.id
_entity.type
_entity.pdbx_description
1 polymer ?
#
loop_
_entity_poly.entity_id
_entity_poly.type
_entity_poly.pdbx_seq_one_letter_code
_entity_poly.pdbx_strand_id
1 'polypeptide(L)'
;MSVGTGSESAIAEALLAHLGLRRYFDAVVAADHVQHHKPAPDTFLLCAQRMGVMPTQCVVFEDADFGLQAARAAGMDAVDVRLL
;
A
#
# COMPACT_ATOMS: atom_id res chain seq x y z
N MET A 1 -8.84 1.06 -5.88
CA MET A 1 -7.68 0.32 -5.32
C MET A 1 -6.50 1.25 -5.15
N SER A 2 -5.54 0.92 -4.28
CA SER A 2 -4.33 1.73 -4.07
C SER A 2 -3.07 0.87 -4.07
N VAL A 3 -1.92 1.48 -4.39
CA VAL A 3 -0.60 0.86 -4.22
C VAL A 3 0.09 1.47 -3.01
N GLY A 4 0.61 0.64 -2.10
CA GLY A 4 1.45 1.04 -0.98
C GLY A 4 2.85 0.45 -1.10
N THR A 5 3.84 1.26 -1.47
CA THR A 5 5.21 0.83 -1.79
C THR A 5 6.27 1.48 -0.90
N GLY A 6 7.40 0.79 -0.75
CA GLY A 6 8.63 1.34 -0.16
C GLY A 6 9.52 2.10 -1.15
N SER A 7 9.15 2.18 -2.43
CA SER A 7 9.83 3.04 -3.41
C SER A 7 9.47 4.51 -3.23
N GLU A 8 10.29 5.40 -3.79
CA GLU A 8 9.94 6.82 -3.92
C GLU A 8 8.81 7.03 -4.94
N SER A 9 7.99 8.06 -4.71
CA SER A 9 6.80 8.38 -5.50
C SER A 9 7.10 8.54 -6.99
N ALA A 10 8.17 9.26 -7.34
CA ALA A 10 8.56 9.51 -8.73
C ALA A 10 8.83 8.20 -9.50
N ILE A 11 9.50 7.24 -8.85
CA ILE A 11 9.82 5.93 -9.46
C ILE A 11 8.54 5.09 -9.59
N ALA A 12 7.74 5.03 -8.53
CA ALA A 12 6.51 4.24 -8.51
C ALA A 12 5.51 4.72 -9.57
N GLU A 13 5.27 6.03 -9.66
CA GLU A 13 4.39 6.65 -10.64
C GLU A 13 4.89 6.42 -12.07
N ALA A 14 6.20 6.62 -12.33
CA ALA A 14 6.78 6.41 -13.65
C ALA A 14 6.64 4.95 -14.13
N LEU A 15 6.92 3.98 -13.25
CA LEU A 15 6.81 2.55 -13.59
C LEU A 15 5.35 2.15 -13.84
N LEU A 16 4.42 2.55 -12.98
CA LEU A 16 3.00 2.25 -13.15
C LEU A 16 2.43 2.88 -14.43
N ALA A 17 2.87 4.10 -14.77
CA ALA A 17 2.48 4.76 -16.01
C ALA A 17 3.06 4.06 -17.24
N HIS A 18 4.34 3.70 -17.21
CA HIS A 18 5.02 2.99 -18.30
C HIS A 18 4.38 1.63 -18.60
N LEU A 19 3.97 0.90 -17.56
CA LEU A 19 3.27 -0.38 -17.69
C LEU A 19 1.77 -0.25 -18.02
N GLY A 20 1.24 0.98 -18.11
CA GLY A 20 -0.18 1.23 -18.38
C GLY A 20 -1.12 0.78 -17.23
N LEU A 21 -0.57 0.61 -16.02
CA LEU A 21 -1.26 0.14 -14.83
C LEU A 21 -1.78 1.29 -13.95
N ARG A 22 -1.21 2.49 -14.07
CA ARG A 22 -1.52 3.63 -13.19
C ARG A 22 -3.02 3.93 -13.09
N ARG A 23 -3.78 3.74 -14.17
CA ARG A 23 -5.23 3.97 -14.25
C ARG A 23 -6.10 3.07 -13.37
N TYR A 24 -5.58 1.95 -12.87
CA TYR A 24 -6.33 1.03 -12.01
C TYR A 24 -6.32 1.43 -10.53
N PHE A 25 -5.50 2.42 -10.18
CA PHE A 25 -5.29 2.82 -8.80
C PHE A 25 -5.78 4.25 -8.55
N ASP A 26 -6.62 4.42 -7.54
CA ASP A 26 -7.09 5.71 -7.06
C ASP A 26 -5.93 6.49 -6.42
N ALA A 27 -5.01 5.78 -5.77
CA ALA A 27 -3.87 6.37 -5.08
C ALA A 27 -2.61 5.50 -5.16
N VAL A 28 -1.46 6.17 -5.21
CA VAL A 28 -0.13 5.57 -4.99
C VAL A 28 0.47 6.21 -3.74
N VAL A 29 0.71 5.41 -2.71
CA VAL A 29 1.41 5.82 -1.48
C VAL A 29 2.80 5.20 -1.52
N ALA A 30 3.80 6.06 -1.35
CA ALA A 30 5.21 5.77 -1.54
C ALA A 30 5.95 6.08 -0.23
N ALA A 31 7.23 5.70 -0.14
CA ALA A 31 8.01 5.88 1.09
C ALA A 31 8.12 7.35 1.49
N ASP A 32 8.28 8.26 0.53
CA ASP A 32 8.38 9.70 0.72
C ASP A 32 7.05 10.38 1.08
N HIS A 33 5.93 9.64 1.08
CA HIS A 33 4.63 10.15 1.54
C HIS A 33 4.36 9.89 3.04
N VAL A 34 5.20 9.11 3.71
CA VAL A 34 4.96 8.68 5.10
C VAL A 34 6.16 8.96 5.99
N GLN A 35 5.89 9.19 7.27
CA GLN A 35 6.95 9.42 8.26
C GLN A 35 7.56 8.11 8.75
N HIS A 36 6.73 7.09 9.01
CA HIS A 36 7.20 5.79 9.46
C HIS A 36 6.94 4.74 8.36
N HIS A 37 8.00 4.05 7.95
CA HIS A 37 7.89 2.99 6.95
C HIS A 37 7.41 1.67 7.57
N LYS A 38 6.96 0.73 6.71
CA LYS A 38 6.65 -0.66 7.10
C LYS A 38 7.79 -1.20 7.98
N PRO A 39 7.52 -1.78 9.18
CA PRO A 39 6.25 -2.35 9.63
C PRO A 39 5.27 -1.39 10.31
N ALA A 40 5.55 -0.07 10.34
CA ALA A 40 4.55 0.90 10.78
C ALA A 40 3.34 0.94 9.82
N PRO A 41 2.14 1.25 10.31
CA PRO A 41 0.90 1.16 9.53
C PRO A 41 0.69 2.33 8.56
N ASP A 42 1.51 3.39 8.64
CA ASP A 42 1.31 4.68 7.98
C ASP A 42 1.01 4.56 6.48
N THR A 43 1.76 3.72 5.76
CA THR A 43 1.55 3.49 4.31
C THR A 43 0.13 3.01 4.01
N PHE A 44 -0.37 2.03 4.75
CA PHE A 44 -1.68 1.45 4.50
C PHE A 44 -2.80 2.35 5.01
N LEU A 45 -2.62 3.00 6.16
CA LEU A 45 -3.58 4.00 6.66
C LEU A 45 -3.76 5.15 5.66
N LEU A 46 -2.67 5.66 5.10
CA LEU A 46 -2.72 6.71 4.08
C LEU A 46 -3.38 6.23 2.78
N CYS A 47 -3.17 4.96 2.40
CA CYS A 47 -3.90 4.34 1.28
C CYS A 47 -5.41 4.37 1.51
N ALA A 48 -5.88 3.88 2.67
CA ALA A 48 -7.31 3.87 3.03
C ALA A 48 -7.88 5.30 3.07
N GLN A 49 -7.15 6.24 3.68
CA GLN A 49 -7.54 7.66 3.72
C GLN A 49 -7.71 8.25 2.32
N ARG A 50 -6.76 8.02 1.39
CA ARG A 50 -6.83 8.54 0.02
C ARG A 50 -7.93 7.88 -0.81
N MET A 51 -8.29 6.63 -0.51
CA MET A 51 -9.44 5.95 -1.10
C MET A 51 -10.78 6.36 -0.46
N GLY A 52 -10.78 7.06 0.67
CA GLY A 52 -12.01 7.44 1.39
C GLY A 52 -12.74 6.27 2.04
N VAL A 53 -12.02 5.21 2.44
CA VAL A 53 -12.59 3.99 3.04
C VAL A 53 -12.00 3.73 4.43
N MET A 54 -12.73 3.00 5.28
CA MET A 54 -12.22 2.60 6.59
C MET A 54 -11.14 1.51 6.45
N PRO A 55 -10.09 1.49 7.30
CA PRO A 55 -9.09 0.42 7.28
C PRO A 55 -9.67 -0.98 7.47
N THR A 56 -10.70 -1.12 8.31
CA THR A 56 -11.41 -2.39 8.54
C THR A 56 -12.20 -2.91 7.34
N GLN A 57 -12.30 -2.12 6.26
CA GLN A 57 -12.90 -2.51 4.98
C GLN A 57 -11.85 -2.76 3.90
N CYS A 58 -10.56 -2.74 4.26
CA CYS A 58 -9.45 -2.95 3.35
C CYS A 58 -8.88 -4.36 3.51
N VAL A 59 -8.49 -4.95 2.38
CA VAL A 59 -7.65 -6.16 2.33
C VAL A 59 -6.34 -5.81 1.62
N VAL A 60 -5.21 -6.15 2.24
CA VAL A 60 -3.87 -5.94 1.69
C VAL A 60 -3.33 -7.25 1.14
N PHE A 61 -2.88 -7.24 -0.11
CA PHE A 61 -2.14 -8.36 -0.72
C PHE A 61 -0.66 -8.03 -0.69
N GLU A 62 0.15 -8.91 -0.08
CA GLU A 62 1.55 -8.58 0.24
C GLU A 62 2.42 -9.83 0.33
N ASP A 63 3.70 -9.70 -0.02
CA ASP A 63 4.70 -10.78 -0.04
C ASP A 63 5.85 -10.56 0.96
N ALA A 64 5.93 -9.39 1.60
CA ALA A 64 6.93 -9.10 2.64
C ALA A 64 6.36 -9.17 4.07
N ASP A 65 7.12 -9.78 5.00
CA ASP A 65 6.71 -9.89 6.41
C ASP A 65 6.45 -8.54 7.07
N PHE A 66 7.27 -7.51 6.76
CA PHE A 66 7.05 -6.16 7.26
C PHE A 66 5.78 -5.52 6.70
N GLY A 67 5.40 -5.83 5.46
CA GLY A 67 4.13 -5.37 4.90
C GLY A 67 2.93 -6.06 5.55
N LEU A 68 3.01 -7.37 5.77
CA LEU A 68 1.96 -8.12 6.48
C LEU A 68 1.78 -7.60 7.92
N GLN A 69 2.88 -7.29 8.60
CA GLN A 69 2.84 -6.67 9.93
C GLN A 69 2.20 -5.28 9.90
N ALA A 70 2.60 -4.43 8.95
CA ALA A 70 2.02 -3.10 8.80
C ALA A 70 0.53 -3.12 8.47
N ALA A 71 0.07 -4.05 7.63
CA ALA A 71 -1.35 -4.21 7.31
C ALA A 71 -2.17 -4.58 8.56
N ARG A 72 -1.68 -5.56 9.34
CA ARG A 72 -2.30 -5.96 10.62
C ARG A 72 -2.29 -4.82 11.64
N ALA A 73 -1.18 -4.08 11.75
CA ALA A 73 -1.07 -2.92 12.62
C ALA A 73 -2.03 -1.78 12.21
N ALA A 74 -2.38 -1.69 10.93
CA ALA A 74 -3.38 -0.75 10.42
C ALA A 74 -4.83 -1.19 10.66
N GLY A 75 -5.05 -2.38 11.25
CA GLY A 75 -6.38 -2.95 11.46
C GLY A 75 -7.06 -3.43 10.17
N MET A 76 -6.26 -3.82 9.17
CA MET A 76 -6.74 -4.33 7.87
C MET A 76 -6.61 -5.85 7.79
N ASP A 77 -7.42 -6.48 6.94
CA ASP A 77 -7.20 -7.86 6.54
C ASP A 77 -5.94 -7.95 5.66
N ALA A 78 -5.23 -9.08 5.74
CA ALA A 78 -3.99 -9.30 4.99
C ALA A 78 -3.96 -10.70 4.37
N VAL A 79 -3.61 -10.75 3.08
CA VAL A 79 -3.39 -11.97 2.31
C VAL A 79 -1.90 -12.06 1.99
N ASP A 80 -1.26 -13.09 2.52
CA ASP A 80 0.11 -13.44 2.15
C ASP A 80 0.08 -14.17 0.81
N VAL A 81 0.52 -13.50 -0.24
CA VAL A 81 0.45 -14.04 -1.61
C VAL A 81 1.47 -15.15 -1.86
N ARG A 82 2.44 -15.34 -0.96
CA ARG A 82 3.42 -16.45 -1.05
C ARG A 82 2.79 -17.81 -0.74
N LEU A 83 1.58 -17.81 -0.17
CA LEU A 83 0.85 -19.02 0.23
C LEU A 83 -0.30 -19.38 -0.74
N LEU A 84 -0.44 -18.65 -1.84
CA LEU A 84 -1.43 -18.87 -2.90
C LEU A 84 -0.80 -19.61 -4.09
#